data_AF-A0A812ZU88-F1
#
_entry.id   AF-A0A812ZU88-F1
#
_cell.length_a   1.000
_cell.length_b   1.000
_cell.length_c   1.000
_cell.angle_alpha   90.00
_cell.angle_beta   90.00
_cell.angle_gamma   90.00
#
_symmetry.space_group_name_H-M   'P 1'
#
loop_
_entity.id
_entity.type
_entity.pdbx_description
1 polymer ?
#
loop_
_entity_poly.entity_id
_entity_poly.type
_entity_poly.pdbx_seq_one_letter_code
_entity_poly.pdbx_strand_id
1 'polypeptide(L)'
;MAFFCLSRRGCSQLQPWPWQKTPGRGPSWLLLAALSAALDLLPVTEGQIKVITPPELLSKFHGSRGRIAGSTATFGAPFYGDVVMGRLVYGLSKHNDVYCSQEDYDVPSPETFQTEGSSYRKVKLLNIIMVRRGKCSFTTKVKVAQDKGAHAVIIVDREDSPLTAESLANIIVADDGYGSSVYIPSVLISKEDGQQLISAAQSTEVVIELAWNLPTDHVVTMDMWMSSGSSQSMQFLKDFAPKRRTLNEVMIFNPHYAVFSMDTNDIAIYAGVCLENAGSKGEFCAEDPDGAGDVTGKEVLEEDVRQLCIHEATKVARSSMEVSRSGQAVEYAEKYWDYMEKYPQRCPVDGTGSKKFGEECSIEVMKEVGINADEIVQCAMTSKVEKLRQQLKDTAWSDQAIRVNGWRFKGIVTADLVVRAICSGFIHQPAECSKLVEKRDVFVPYVVPVSGGVSFGELLAWLLATVALGFVCMLMYKRYLKKEMRSTLREEVMLEVQAQMGEYAQLRGA
;
A
#
# COMPACT_ATOMS: atom_id res chain seq x y z
N MET A 1 -14.19 30.14 -34.77
CA MET A 1 -15.65 30.11 -34.67
C MET A 1 -16.03 30.96 -33.47
N ALA A 2 -16.88 31.95 -33.69
CA ALA A 2 -17.17 33.06 -32.79
C ALA A 2 -18.05 32.65 -31.59
N PHE A 3 -17.93 33.38 -30.48
CA PHE A 3 -19.06 33.60 -29.58
C PHE A 3 -19.20 35.09 -29.25
N PHE A 4 -20.44 35.55 -29.39
CA PHE A 4 -20.89 36.92 -29.21
C PHE A 4 -20.95 37.31 -27.73
N CYS A 5 -20.67 38.59 -27.51
CA CYS A 5 -20.73 39.34 -26.27
C CYS A 5 -22.17 39.67 -25.85
N LEU A 6 -22.44 39.88 -24.55
CA LEU A 6 -23.32 40.95 -24.02
C LEU A 6 -23.40 40.91 -22.48
N SER A 7 -22.81 41.89 -21.80
CA SER A 7 -23.55 42.76 -20.88
C SER A 7 -22.74 44.03 -20.51
N ARG A 8 -23.45 45.15 -20.52
CA ARG A 8 -23.08 46.56 -20.27
C ARG A 8 -22.85 46.78 -18.77
N ARG A 9 -22.02 47.68 -18.22
CA ARG A 9 -21.66 49.08 -18.55
C ARG A 9 -20.56 49.54 -17.56
N GLY A 10 -19.66 50.42 -18.00
CA GLY A 10 -19.08 51.46 -17.13
C GLY A 10 -17.59 51.35 -16.77
N CYS A 11 -16.70 51.68 -17.71
CA CYS A 11 -15.38 52.21 -17.36
C CYS A 11 -15.08 53.44 -18.21
N SER A 12 -14.97 54.58 -17.56
CA SER A 12 -14.54 55.85 -18.13
C SER A 12 -13.06 56.09 -17.85
N GLN A 13 -12.34 56.38 -18.94
CA GLN A 13 -11.35 57.45 -19.10
C GLN A 13 -9.93 57.37 -18.46
N LEU A 14 -8.96 57.33 -19.39
CA LEU A 14 -7.83 58.27 -19.59
C LEU A 14 -6.38 57.74 -19.47
N GLN A 15 -5.80 57.62 -20.67
CA GLN A 15 -4.47 58.02 -21.18
C GLN A 15 -3.20 57.14 -21.03
N PRO A 16 -2.43 56.99 -22.15
CA PRO A 16 -1.19 56.21 -22.22
C PRO A 16 0.09 57.08 -22.25
N TRP A 17 1.23 56.49 -21.87
CA TRP A 17 2.57 57.01 -22.20
C TRP A 17 3.47 55.91 -22.79
N PRO A 18 4.43 56.28 -23.67
CA PRO A 18 4.89 55.43 -24.77
C PRO A 18 6.28 54.83 -24.53
N TRP A 19 6.60 53.72 -25.21
CA TRP A 19 7.98 53.30 -25.41
C TRP A 19 8.29 52.97 -26.87
N GLN A 20 9.41 53.56 -27.30
CA GLN A 20 9.94 53.66 -28.65
C GLN A 20 10.43 52.32 -29.22
N LYS A 21 10.37 52.23 -30.55
CA LYS A 21 11.02 51.20 -31.37
C LYS A 21 12.53 51.45 -31.47
N THR A 22 13.34 50.41 -31.30
CA THR A 22 14.69 50.32 -31.86
C THR A 22 14.86 49.01 -32.64
N PRO A 23 15.62 48.99 -33.76
CA PRO A 23 15.66 47.85 -34.67
C PRO A 23 16.88 46.94 -34.46
N GLY A 24 16.73 45.66 -34.81
CA GLY A 24 17.82 44.86 -35.39
C GLY A 24 18.50 43.81 -34.51
N ARG A 25 18.03 42.55 -34.61
CA ARG A 25 18.83 41.32 -34.85
C ARG A 25 17.87 40.13 -34.83
N GLY A 26 17.67 39.51 -36.01
CA GLY A 26 16.79 38.35 -36.14
C GLY A 26 17.37 37.12 -35.42
N PRO A 27 16.55 36.31 -34.72
CA PRO A 27 17.01 35.07 -34.14
C PRO A 27 17.19 34.00 -35.23
N SER A 28 18.32 33.30 -35.13
CA SER A 28 18.70 32.17 -35.99
C SER A 28 17.71 31.01 -35.83
N TRP A 29 17.04 30.63 -36.92
CA TRP A 29 16.05 29.56 -36.98
C TRP A 29 16.63 28.15 -36.72
N LEU A 30 17.95 28.02 -36.60
CA LEU A 30 18.64 26.74 -36.38
C LEU A 30 18.69 26.31 -34.90
N LEU A 31 18.42 27.20 -33.94
CA LEU A 31 18.37 26.84 -32.51
C LEU A 31 16.99 26.34 -32.05
N LEU A 32 15.92 26.64 -32.80
CA LEU A 32 14.56 26.17 -32.48
C LEU A 32 14.29 24.73 -32.97
N ALA A 33 15.00 24.27 -34.00
CA ALA A 33 14.85 22.89 -34.52
C ALA A 33 15.57 21.84 -33.66
N ALA A 34 16.57 22.23 -32.86
CA ALA A 34 17.26 21.33 -31.92
C ALA A 34 16.48 21.11 -30.62
N LEU A 35 15.56 22.03 -30.27
CA LEU A 35 14.69 21.92 -29.10
C LEU A 35 13.41 21.11 -29.35
N SER A 36 12.98 20.95 -30.60
CA SER A 36 11.84 20.10 -30.94
C SER A 36 12.18 18.60 -31.04
N ALA A 37 13.46 18.25 -31.15
CA ALA A 37 13.91 16.84 -31.22
C ALA A 37 14.29 16.25 -29.85
N ALA A 38 14.33 17.06 -28.79
CA ALA A 38 14.64 16.62 -27.43
C ALA A 38 13.40 16.43 -26.53
N LEU A 39 12.20 16.68 -27.06
CA LEU A 39 10.93 16.57 -26.31
C LEU A 39 10.25 15.20 -26.44
N ASP A 40 10.82 14.26 -27.22
CA ASP A 40 10.33 12.89 -27.40
C ASP A 40 11.05 11.84 -26.53
N LEU A 41 11.81 12.28 -25.52
CA LEU A 41 12.51 11.42 -24.56
C LEU A 41 12.05 11.63 -23.11
N LEU A 42 10.77 11.97 -22.92
CA LEU A 42 10.13 11.72 -21.63
C LEU A 42 9.72 10.24 -21.59
N PRO A 43 10.31 9.41 -20.71
CA PRO A 43 9.86 8.03 -20.59
C PRO A 43 8.46 8.07 -19.97
N VAL A 44 7.44 7.81 -20.80
CA VAL A 44 6.10 7.49 -20.31
C VAL A 44 6.19 6.09 -19.69
N THR A 45 6.59 5.99 -18.43
CA THR A 45 6.64 4.71 -17.69
C THR A 45 5.33 4.39 -16.99
N GLU A 46 4.28 4.17 -17.78
CA GLU A 46 3.06 3.54 -17.29
C GLU A 46 3.18 2.01 -17.23
N GLY A 47 2.17 1.33 -16.68
CA GLY A 47 2.04 -0.12 -16.79
C GLY A 47 1.96 -0.52 -18.26
N GLN A 48 3.07 -1.08 -18.75
CA GLN A 48 3.33 -1.61 -20.09
C GLN A 48 2.47 -2.81 -20.48
N ILE A 49 1.36 -2.67 -21.20
CA ILE A 49 0.85 -3.81 -22.00
C ILE A 49 1.52 -3.76 -23.36
N LYS A 50 2.15 -4.84 -23.80
CA LYS A 50 2.75 -4.93 -25.13
C LYS A 50 2.25 -6.18 -25.85
N VAL A 51 1.67 -6.00 -27.03
CA VAL A 51 1.24 -7.10 -27.90
C VAL A 51 2.48 -7.80 -28.47
N ILE A 52 2.53 -9.13 -28.36
CA ILE A 52 3.60 -9.95 -28.92
C ILE A 52 3.11 -10.72 -30.16
N THR A 53 1.95 -11.36 -30.06
CA THR A 53 1.32 -12.12 -31.15
C THR A 53 -0.20 -11.97 -31.06
N PRO A 54 -0.95 -12.00 -32.17
CA PRO A 54 -0.50 -12.23 -33.55
C PRO A 54 0.04 -10.97 -34.26
N PRO A 55 0.86 -11.11 -35.32
CA PRO A 55 1.43 -9.97 -36.06
C PRO A 55 0.38 -9.01 -36.61
N GLU A 56 -0.80 -9.51 -36.99
CA GLU A 56 -1.91 -8.69 -37.47
C GLU A 56 -2.40 -7.74 -36.38
N LEU A 57 -2.51 -8.21 -35.13
CA LEU A 57 -2.88 -7.37 -34.00
C LEU A 57 -1.76 -6.38 -33.67
N LEU A 58 -0.50 -6.83 -33.67
CA LEU A 58 0.66 -5.97 -33.46
C LEU A 58 0.67 -4.81 -34.46
N SER A 59 0.26 -5.07 -35.72
CA SER A 59 0.23 -4.06 -36.77
C SER A 59 -0.76 -2.92 -36.50
N LYS A 60 -1.87 -3.22 -35.82
CA LYS A 60 -2.85 -2.20 -35.41
C LYS A 60 -2.28 -1.23 -34.38
N PHE A 61 -1.22 -1.62 -33.67
CA PHE A 61 -0.52 -0.81 -32.68
C PHE A 61 0.87 -0.36 -33.16
N HIS A 62 1.11 -0.28 -34.49
CA HIS A 62 2.41 0.12 -35.02
C HIS A 62 2.89 1.49 -34.51
N GLY A 63 1.98 2.47 -34.37
CA GLY A 63 2.31 3.82 -33.88
C GLY A 63 2.90 3.84 -32.47
N SER A 64 2.52 2.88 -31.63
CA SER A 64 3.02 2.71 -30.26
C SER A 64 4.00 1.55 -30.11
N ARG A 65 4.49 0.98 -31.23
CA ARG A 65 5.35 -0.22 -31.26
C ARG A 65 4.74 -1.40 -30.48
N GLY A 66 3.43 -1.58 -30.60
CA GLY A 66 2.70 -2.65 -29.91
C GLY A 66 2.32 -2.34 -28.46
N ARG A 67 2.60 -1.14 -27.95
CA ARG A 67 2.37 -0.77 -26.55
C ARG A 67 0.98 -0.14 -26.38
N ILE A 68 0.31 -0.52 -25.31
CA ILE A 68 -1.00 0.00 -24.92
C ILE A 68 -0.83 0.65 -23.55
N ALA A 69 -1.23 1.92 -23.47
CA ALA A 69 -1.22 2.68 -22.23
C ALA A 69 -2.37 2.22 -21.33
N GLY A 70 -2.17 2.31 -20.02
CA GLY A 70 -3.16 1.83 -19.07
C GLY A 70 -2.87 2.23 -17.65
N SER A 71 -3.94 2.37 -16.87
CA SER A 71 -3.84 2.69 -15.46
C SER A 71 -3.93 1.43 -14.59
N THR A 72 -2.87 1.17 -13.83
CA THR A 72 -2.85 0.06 -12.88
C THR A 72 -3.65 0.40 -11.63
N ALA A 73 -4.37 -0.58 -11.10
CA ALA A 73 -5.06 -0.48 -9.82
C ALA A 73 -4.12 -0.18 -8.64
N THR A 74 -4.70 0.46 -7.63
CA THR A 74 -4.09 0.72 -6.31
C THR A 74 -4.13 -0.52 -5.39
N PHE A 75 -4.78 -1.60 -5.84
CA PHE A 75 -4.83 -2.90 -5.18
C PHE A 75 -4.19 -3.98 -6.07
N GLY A 76 -4.00 -5.18 -5.53
CA GLY A 76 -3.23 -6.24 -6.20
C GLY A 76 -1.71 -6.03 -6.12
N ALA A 77 -0.96 -6.99 -6.63
CA ALA A 77 0.50 -6.99 -6.57
C ALA A 77 1.17 -7.01 -7.96
N PRO A 78 1.43 -5.83 -8.56
CA PRO A 78 2.23 -5.70 -9.79
C PRO A 78 3.54 -6.46 -9.78
N PHE A 79 4.00 -6.83 -10.97
CA PHE A 79 5.23 -7.58 -11.18
C PHE A 79 6.43 -6.62 -11.29
N TYR A 80 6.67 -5.78 -10.27
CA TYR A 80 7.81 -4.85 -10.28
C TYR A 80 9.14 -5.57 -10.45
N GLY A 81 9.95 -5.10 -11.39
CA GLY A 81 11.25 -5.70 -11.73
C GLY A 81 11.19 -6.94 -12.62
N ASP A 82 9.99 -7.48 -12.89
CA ASP A 82 9.77 -8.62 -13.74
C ASP A 82 9.04 -8.21 -15.04
N VAL A 83 9.34 -8.91 -16.13
CA VAL A 83 8.58 -8.83 -17.38
C VAL A 83 7.88 -10.17 -17.56
N VAL A 84 6.55 -10.15 -17.60
CA VAL A 84 5.77 -11.38 -17.64
C VAL A 84 5.00 -11.52 -18.95
N MET A 85 4.99 -12.73 -19.50
CA MET A 85 4.22 -13.05 -20.71
C MET A 85 3.01 -13.91 -20.36
N GLY A 86 1.87 -13.57 -20.95
CA GLY A 86 0.64 -14.31 -20.75
C GLY A 86 -0.22 -14.36 -21.98
N ARG A 87 -1.01 -15.43 -22.08
CA ARG A 87 -2.08 -15.53 -23.06
C ARG A 87 -3.24 -14.67 -22.59
N LEU A 88 -3.86 -13.99 -23.55
CA LEU A 88 -5.04 -13.19 -23.31
C LEU A 88 -6.28 -14.08 -23.40
N VAL A 89 -7.15 -13.98 -22.40
CA VAL A 89 -8.36 -14.81 -22.30
C VAL A 89 -9.56 -13.88 -22.15
N TYR A 90 -10.54 -14.03 -23.04
CA TYR A 90 -11.78 -13.28 -22.98
C TYR A 90 -12.97 -14.24 -23.03
N GLY A 91 -13.78 -14.23 -21.97
CA GLY A 91 -15.07 -14.92 -21.92
C GLY A 91 -16.20 -13.91 -22.13
N LEU A 92 -17.29 -14.30 -22.80
CA LEU A 92 -18.47 -13.44 -22.92
C LEU A 92 -19.29 -13.47 -21.62
N SER A 93 -19.78 -12.31 -21.20
CA SER A 93 -20.76 -12.18 -20.11
C SER A 93 -22.09 -12.81 -20.54
N LYS A 94 -22.62 -13.75 -19.75
CA LYS A 94 -23.80 -14.59 -20.04
C LYS A 94 -25.08 -13.99 -19.48
N HIS A 95 -25.02 -13.35 -18.31
CA HIS A 95 -26.19 -12.85 -17.58
C HIS A 95 -26.30 -11.33 -17.61
N ASN A 96 -25.57 -10.70 -18.54
CA ASN A 96 -25.37 -9.25 -18.58
C ASN A 96 -24.78 -8.74 -17.25
N ASP A 97 -24.22 -9.59 -16.39
CA ASP A 97 -23.69 -9.21 -15.08
C ASP A 97 -22.31 -8.57 -15.16
N VAL A 98 -21.78 -8.42 -16.38
CA VAL A 98 -20.57 -7.67 -16.69
C VAL A 98 -19.44 -8.11 -15.76
N TYR A 99 -19.22 -9.42 -15.63
CA TYR A 99 -18.11 -10.03 -14.88
C TYR A 99 -18.16 -9.84 -13.36
N CYS A 100 -19.33 -9.57 -12.79
CA CYS A 100 -19.49 -9.36 -11.34
C CYS A 100 -19.69 -10.64 -10.52
N SER A 101 -19.97 -11.78 -11.16
CA SER A 101 -20.15 -13.08 -10.51
C SER A 101 -19.32 -14.16 -11.21
N GLN A 102 -19.07 -15.28 -10.51
CA GLN A 102 -18.25 -16.35 -11.05
C GLN A 102 -18.93 -17.06 -12.23
N GLU A 103 -20.25 -17.16 -12.18
CA GLU A 103 -21.10 -17.83 -13.16
C GLU A 103 -21.28 -17.04 -14.46
N ASP A 104 -20.99 -15.73 -14.43
CA ASP A 104 -21.30 -14.84 -15.56
C ASP A 104 -20.46 -15.09 -16.81
N TYR A 105 -19.30 -15.74 -16.72
CA TYR A 105 -18.47 -16.04 -17.90
C TYR A 105 -17.72 -17.35 -17.72
N ASP A 106 -17.13 -17.89 -18.78
CA ASP A 106 -16.21 -19.03 -18.68
C ASP A 106 -14.79 -18.59 -19.00
N VAL A 107 -13.81 -19.27 -18.40
CA VAL A 107 -12.39 -19.08 -18.71
C VAL A 107 -11.92 -20.33 -19.46
N PRO A 108 -11.72 -20.25 -20.79
CA PRO A 108 -11.23 -21.37 -21.58
C PRO A 108 -9.93 -21.94 -21.01
N SER A 109 -9.85 -23.26 -20.89
CA SER A 109 -8.64 -23.93 -20.42
C SER A 109 -7.47 -23.71 -21.41
N PRO A 110 -6.21 -23.71 -20.95
CA PRO A 110 -5.03 -23.55 -21.80
C PRO A 110 -4.86 -24.65 -22.86
N GLU A 111 -5.69 -25.69 -22.83
CA GLU A 111 -5.59 -26.89 -23.68
C GLU A 111 -6.40 -26.77 -24.97
N THR A 112 -7.19 -25.70 -25.11
CA THR A 112 -8.07 -25.48 -26.27
C THR A 112 -7.28 -25.22 -27.57
N PHE A 113 -6.01 -24.83 -27.50
CA PHE A 113 -5.12 -24.67 -28.66
C PHE A 113 -4.18 -25.87 -28.76
N GLN A 114 -4.66 -26.94 -29.39
CA GLN A 114 -3.81 -28.06 -29.79
C GLN A 114 -2.93 -27.61 -30.96
N THR A 115 -1.67 -27.28 -30.68
CA THR A 115 -0.63 -27.29 -31.72
C THR A 115 -0.22 -28.74 -31.93
N GLU A 116 -1.00 -29.47 -32.75
CA GLU A 116 -0.56 -30.78 -33.25
C GLU A 116 0.81 -30.60 -33.93
N GLY A 117 1.82 -31.34 -33.44
CA GLY A 117 3.11 -31.48 -34.15
C GLY A 117 4.28 -30.59 -33.72
N SER A 118 4.18 -29.76 -32.67
CA SER A 118 5.34 -29.00 -32.20
C SER A 118 6.09 -29.71 -31.06
N SER A 119 7.32 -30.17 -31.32
CA SER A 119 8.24 -30.79 -30.35
C SER A 119 8.86 -29.78 -29.37
N TYR A 120 8.30 -28.58 -29.25
CA TYR A 120 8.81 -27.53 -28.37
C TYR A 120 8.16 -27.67 -26.99
N ARG A 121 8.99 -27.57 -25.95
CA ARG A 121 8.57 -27.55 -24.54
C ARG A 121 7.47 -26.49 -24.39
N LYS A 122 6.22 -26.93 -24.15
CA LYS A 122 5.03 -26.07 -24.04
C LYS A 122 5.33 -24.94 -23.05
N VAL A 123 5.55 -23.73 -23.55
CA VAL A 123 5.89 -22.57 -22.72
C VAL A 123 4.65 -22.30 -21.85
N LYS A 124 4.78 -22.42 -20.53
CA LYS A 124 3.70 -22.10 -19.61
C LYS A 124 3.51 -20.59 -19.65
N LEU A 125 2.37 -20.13 -20.16
CA LEU A 125 1.99 -18.72 -20.20
C LEU A 125 1.06 -18.39 -19.04
N LEU A 126 1.14 -17.17 -18.52
CA LEU A 126 0.16 -16.67 -17.55
C LEU A 126 -1.22 -16.55 -18.20
N ASN A 127 -2.28 -16.77 -17.42
CA ASN A 127 -3.64 -16.46 -17.84
C ASN A 127 -3.93 -14.99 -17.53
N ILE A 128 -4.04 -14.16 -18.56
CA ILE A 128 -4.43 -12.76 -18.44
C ILE A 128 -5.89 -12.63 -18.86
N ILE A 129 -6.78 -12.42 -17.89
CA ILE A 129 -8.22 -12.36 -18.14
C ILE A 129 -8.63 -10.93 -18.49
N MET A 130 -9.40 -10.80 -19.57
CA MET A 130 -10.03 -9.55 -19.95
C MET A 130 -11.47 -9.48 -19.44
N VAL A 131 -11.83 -8.35 -18.84
CA VAL A 131 -13.19 -8.05 -18.37
C VAL A 131 -13.59 -6.63 -18.77
N ARG A 132 -14.90 -6.34 -18.81
CA ARG A 132 -15.40 -4.98 -19.05
C ARG A 132 -15.79 -4.27 -17.76
N ARG A 133 -15.59 -2.96 -17.72
CA ARG A 133 -16.05 -2.07 -16.65
C ARG A 133 -17.58 -1.94 -16.68
N GLY A 134 -18.21 -1.86 -15.49
CA GLY A 134 -19.65 -1.66 -15.32
C GLY A 134 -20.24 -2.52 -14.20
N LYS A 135 -21.47 -2.20 -13.75
CA LYS A 135 -22.27 -2.87 -12.70
C LYS A 135 -21.66 -2.97 -11.28
N CYS A 136 -20.41 -3.42 -11.12
CA CYS A 136 -19.72 -3.57 -9.84
C CYS A 136 -18.34 -2.89 -9.87
N SER A 137 -17.69 -2.85 -8.70
CA SER A 137 -16.37 -2.25 -8.52
C SER A 137 -15.27 -2.97 -9.30
N PHE A 138 -14.13 -2.29 -9.49
CA PHE A 138 -12.94 -2.88 -10.08
C PHE A 138 -12.42 -4.05 -9.22
N THR A 139 -12.34 -3.86 -7.90
CA THR A 139 -11.91 -4.87 -6.94
C THR A 139 -12.71 -6.16 -7.08
N THR A 140 -14.04 -6.08 -7.16
CA THR A 140 -14.92 -7.25 -7.31
C THR A 140 -14.60 -8.03 -8.59
N LYS A 141 -14.46 -7.35 -9.74
CA LYS A 141 -14.15 -8.00 -11.02
C LYS A 141 -12.81 -8.72 -10.99
N VAL A 142 -11.80 -8.06 -10.43
CA VAL A 142 -10.45 -8.63 -10.34
C VAL A 142 -10.44 -9.81 -9.37
N LYS A 143 -11.19 -9.73 -8.27
CA LYS A 143 -11.35 -10.85 -7.34
C LYS A 143 -12.03 -12.06 -8.00
N VAL A 144 -13.12 -11.84 -8.75
CA VAL A 144 -13.80 -12.91 -9.50
C VAL A 144 -12.86 -13.55 -10.53
N ALA A 145 -12.08 -12.74 -11.27
CA ALA A 145 -11.11 -13.27 -12.22
C ALA A 145 -9.96 -14.04 -11.54
N GLN A 146 -9.48 -13.56 -10.39
CA GLN A 146 -8.48 -14.23 -9.56
C GLN A 146 -8.95 -15.62 -9.13
N ASP A 147 -10.18 -15.72 -8.64
CA ASP A 147 -10.78 -17.00 -8.21
C ASP A 147 -10.95 -17.99 -9.37
N LYS A 148 -10.92 -17.49 -10.61
CA LYS A 148 -10.98 -18.27 -11.85
C LYS A 148 -9.62 -18.52 -12.47
N GLY A 149 -8.54 -18.30 -11.70
CA GLY A 149 -7.17 -18.62 -12.10
C GLY A 149 -6.51 -17.59 -13.03
N ALA A 150 -6.97 -16.34 -13.00
CA ALA A 150 -6.21 -15.22 -13.57
C ALA A 150 -4.90 -15.03 -12.80
N HIS A 151 -3.85 -14.65 -13.53
CA HIS A 151 -2.59 -14.17 -12.96
C HIS A 151 -2.47 -12.64 -13.08
N ALA A 152 -3.23 -12.04 -14.00
CA ALA A 152 -3.42 -10.60 -14.14
C ALA A 152 -4.75 -10.33 -14.84
N VAL A 153 -5.28 -9.12 -14.69
CA VAL A 153 -6.56 -8.72 -15.29
C VAL A 153 -6.42 -7.46 -16.12
N ILE A 154 -6.96 -7.46 -17.33
CA ILE A 154 -7.14 -6.25 -18.14
C ILE A 154 -8.61 -5.86 -18.07
N ILE A 155 -8.86 -4.66 -17.58
CA ILE A 155 -10.20 -4.09 -17.49
C ILE A 155 -10.36 -3.14 -18.67
N VAL A 156 -11.33 -3.41 -19.54
CA VAL A 156 -11.68 -2.54 -20.66
C VAL A 156 -12.72 -1.54 -20.20
N ASP A 157 -12.49 -0.24 -20.47
CA ASP A 157 -13.44 0.81 -20.13
C ASP A 157 -14.79 0.63 -20.86
N ARG A 158 -15.82 1.35 -20.40
CA ARG A 158 -17.16 1.25 -20.97
C ARG A 158 -17.23 1.80 -22.39
N GLU A 159 -18.08 1.20 -23.23
CA GLU A 159 -18.29 1.64 -24.61
C GLU A 159 -18.81 3.09 -24.71
N ASP A 160 -19.63 3.51 -23.75
CA ASP A 160 -20.20 4.86 -23.67
C ASP A 160 -19.29 5.86 -22.93
N SER A 161 -18.10 5.43 -22.49
CA SER A 161 -17.14 6.32 -21.83
C SER A 161 -16.58 7.36 -22.80
N PRO A 162 -16.53 8.65 -22.44
CA PRO A 162 -15.87 9.68 -23.25
C PRO A 162 -14.35 9.69 -23.05
N LEU A 163 -13.80 8.83 -22.19
CA LEU A 163 -12.40 8.85 -21.79
C LEU A 163 -11.51 8.24 -22.88
N THR A 164 -10.48 8.99 -23.26
CA THR A 164 -9.43 8.53 -24.18
C THR A 164 -8.36 7.72 -23.44
N ALA A 165 -7.50 7.01 -24.17
CA ALA A 165 -6.35 6.31 -23.58
C ALA A 165 -5.46 7.24 -22.72
N GLU A 166 -5.20 8.47 -23.18
CA GLU A 166 -4.43 9.48 -22.45
C GLU A 166 -5.13 9.97 -21.17
N SER A 167 -6.46 10.11 -21.21
CA SER A 167 -7.24 10.46 -20.02
C SER A 167 -7.22 9.32 -19.00
N LEU A 168 -7.36 8.06 -19.46
CA LEU A 168 -7.39 6.87 -18.62
C LEU A 168 -6.05 6.58 -17.94
N ALA A 169 -4.94 6.83 -18.65
CA ALA A 169 -3.58 6.79 -18.15
C ALA A 169 -3.41 7.50 -16.78
N ASN A 170 -4.11 8.63 -16.62
CA ASN A 170 -4.07 9.48 -15.43
C ASN A 170 -5.14 9.15 -14.36
N ILE A 171 -6.04 8.21 -14.63
CA ILE A 171 -7.11 7.85 -13.69
C ILE A 171 -6.57 6.98 -12.56
N ILE A 172 -7.03 7.24 -11.34
CA ILE A 172 -6.75 6.39 -10.19
C ILE A 172 -7.80 5.28 -10.13
N VAL A 173 -7.37 4.05 -10.39
CA VAL A 173 -8.22 2.87 -10.18
C VAL A 173 -8.14 2.50 -8.70
N ALA A 174 -9.06 3.09 -7.92
CA ALA A 174 -9.11 2.99 -6.48
C ALA A 174 -9.69 1.65 -6.00
N ASP A 175 -9.22 1.22 -4.83
CA ASP A 175 -9.84 0.14 -4.05
C ASP A 175 -11.20 0.60 -3.48
N ASP A 176 -12.13 -0.33 -3.33
CA ASP A 176 -13.44 -0.14 -2.71
C ASP A 176 -13.48 -0.57 -1.24
N GLY A 177 -12.32 -0.89 -0.66
CA GLY A 177 -12.15 -1.37 0.72
C GLY A 177 -12.00 -2.89 0.83
N TYR A 178 -12.17 -3.65 -0.26
CA TYR A 178 -12.02 -5.10 -0.27
C TYR A 178 -10.77 -5.59 -1.02
N GLY A 179 -9.88 -4.68 -1.42
CA GLY A 179 -8.69 -4.95 -2.23
C GLY A 179 -7.61 -5.75 -1.49
N SER A 180 -7.69 -5.84 -0.17
CA SER A 180 -6.82 -6.72 0.66
C SER A 180 -6.96 -8.21 0.30
N SER A 181 -8.05 -8.60 -0.37
CA SER A 181 -8.30 -9.96 -0.87
C SER A 181 -7.82 -10.20 -2.31
N VAL A 182 -7.28 -9.17 -2.95
CA VAL A 182 -6.81 -9.19 -4.35
C VAL A 182 -5.28 -9.13 -4.37
N TYR A 183 -4.68 -10.13 -5.01
CA TYR A 183 -3.23 -10.36 -5.04
C TYR A 183 -2.66 -10.41 -6.46
N ILE A 184 -3.50 -10.35 -7.48
CA ILE A 184 -3.09 -10.23 -8.88
C ILE A 184 -3.19 -8.77 -9.35
N PRO A 185 -2.28 -8.30 -10.21
CA PRO A 185 -2.37 -6.95 -10.73
C PRO A 185 -3.50 -6.80 -11.75
N SER A 186 -3.98 -5.57 -11.88
CA SER A 186 -4.96 -5.21 -12.90
C SER A 186 -4.63 -3.89 -13.58
N VAL A 187 -4.95 -3.78 -14.87
CA VAL A 187 -4.72 -2.58 -15.69
C VAL A 187 -6.02 -2.20 -16.41
N LEU A 188 -6.47 -0.97 -16.22
CA LEU A 188 -7.57 -0.36 -16.94
C LEU A 188 -7.06 0.25 -18.26
N ILE A 189 -7.69 -0.10 -19.37
CA ILE A 189 -7.36 0.38 -20.71
C ILE A 189 -8.57 1.02 -21.41
N SER A 190 -8.30 1.77 -22.48
CA SER A 190 -9.31 2.39 -23.32
C SER A 190 -10.26 1.38 -23.96
N LYS A 191 -11.47 1.83 -24.29
CA LYS A 191 -12.44 1.00 -25.01
C LYS A 191 -11.93 0.67 -26.42
N GLU A 192 -11.23 1.60 -27.07
CA GLU A 192 -10.68 1.43 -28.41
C GLU A 192 -9.62 0.32 -28.44
N ASP A 193 -8.63 0.41 -27.55
CA ASP A 193 -7.55 -0.59 -27.48
C ASP A 193 -8.10 -1.93 -27.00
N GLY A 194 -8.97 -1.91 -25.99
CA GLY A 194 -9.60 -3.10 -25.46
C GLY A 194 -10.47 -3.83 -26.48
N GLN A 195 -11.18 -3.11 -27.36
CA GLN A 195 -11.98 -3.73 -28.41
C GLN A 195 -11.10 -4.44 -29.45
N GLN A 196 -9.93 -3.90 -29.80
CA GLN A 196 -8.98 -4.58 -30.69
C GLN A 196 -8.47 -5.89 -30.08
N LEU A 197 -8.12 -5.86 -28.80
CA LEU A 197 -7.68 -7.03 -28.04
C LEU A 197 -8.78 -8.10 -27.94
N ILE A 198 -10.01 -7.69 -27.61
CA ILE A 198 -11.17 -8.60 -27.51
C ILE A 198 -11.42 -9.30 -28.83
N SER A 199 -11.49 -8.54 -29.94
CA SER A 199 -11.77 -9.11 -31.26
C SER A 199 -10.70 -10.11 -31.71
N ALA A 200 -9.43 -9.86 -31.36
CA ALA A 200 -8.35 -10.79 -31.65
C ALA A 200 -8.40 -12.04 -30.76
N ALA A 201 -8.64 -11.88 -29.45
CA ALA A 201 -8.71 -12.99 -28.49
C ALA A 201 -9.89 -13.95 -28.74
N GLN A 202 -10.95 -13.49 -29.40
CA GLN A 202 -12.08 -14.32 -29.82
C GLN A 202 -11.79 -15.19 -31.06
N SER A 203 -10.79 -14.82 -31.86
CA SER A 203 -10.51 -15.47 -33.15
C SER A 203 -9.20 -16.24 -33.17
N THR A 204 -8.20 -15.82 -32.39
CA THR A 204 -6.84 -16.36 -32.42
C THR A 204 -6.21 -16.32 -31.02
N GLU A 205 -5.12 -17.06 -30.81
CA GLU A 205 -4.33 -16.95 -29.59
C GLU A 205 -3.55 -15.63 -29.58
N VAL A 206 -3.83 -14.81 -28.57
CA VAL A 206 -3.13 -13.53 -28.33
C VAL A 206 -2.19 -13.69 -27.15
N VAL A 207 -0.92 -13.35 -27.33
CA VAL A 207 0.07 -13.30 -26.24
C VAL A 207 0.53 -11.87 -26.07
N ILE A 208 0.53 -11.43 -24.82
CA ILE A 208 0.96 -10.10 -24.43
C ILE A 208 2.05 -10.18 -23.36
N GLU A 209 2.84 -9.14 -23.29
CA GLU A 209 3.83 -8.86 -22.27
C GLU A 209 3.27 -7.78 -21.32
N LEU A 210 3.44 -7.99 -20.02
CA LEU A 210 3.13 -7.02 -18.96
C LEU A 210 4.40 -6.63 -18.22
N ALA A 211 4.62 -5.32 -18.05
CA ALA A 211 5.75 -4.79 -17.29
C ALA A 211 5.36 -3.51 -16.52
N TRP A 212 5.82 -3.39 -15.28
CA TRP A 212 5.66 -2.20 -14.42
C TRP A 212 7.02 -1.53 -14.22
N ASN A 213 7.53 -0.93 -15.29
CA ASN A 213 8.81 -0.26 -15.25
C ASN A 213 8.69 1.08 -14.51
N LEU A 214 9.69 1.39 -13.71
CA LEU A 214 9.88 2.70 -13.09
C LEU A 214 11.08 3.39 -13.74
N PRO A 215 11.18 4.73 -13.71
CA PRO A 215 12.42 5.37 -14.08
C PRO A 215 13.54 4.94 -13.14
N THR A 216 14.72 4.80 -13.72
CA THR A 216 15.89 4.29 -13.01
C THR A 216 16.86 5.41 -12.67
N ASP A 217 17.48 5.34 -11.48
CA ASP A 217 18.54 6.25 -11.02
C ASP A 217 19.69 5.45 -10.39
N HIS A 218 20.83 6.09 -10.12
CA HIS A 218 21.92 5.52 -9.33
C HIS A 218 21.58 5.46 -7.84
N VAL A 219 20.79 6.44 -7.35
CA VAL A 219 20.25 6.48 -5.99
C VAL A 219 18.74 6.56 -6.09
N VAL A 220 18.04 5.55 -5.57
CA VAL A 220 16.59 5.55 -5.59
C VAL A 220 16.06 6.47 -4.50
N THR A 221 15.16 7.37 -4.87
CA THR A 221 14.44 8.23 -3.92
C THR A 221 13.04 7.70 -3.70
N MET A 222 12.67 7.50 -2.43
CA MET A 222 11.33 7.13 -2.01
C MET A 222 10.70 8.26 -1.21
N ASP A 223 9.62 8.83 -1.74
CA ASP A 223 8.75 9.75 -1.01
C ASP A 223 7.52 8.98 -0.53
N MET A 224 7.17 9.11 0.75
CA MET A 224 5.99 8.47 1.33
C MET A 224 5.12 9.49 2.06
N TRP A 225 3.88 9.61 1.64
CA TRP A 225 2.82 10.34 2.34
C TRP A 225 2.11 9.39 3.31
N MET A 226 1.98 9.83 4.56
CA MET A 226 1.51 9.04 5.69
C MET A 226 0.84 9.89 6.76
N SER A 227 0.31 9.25 7.80
CA SER A 227 -0.15 9.90 9.03
C SER A 227 0.30 9.07 10.23
N SER A 228 0.78 9.71 11.30
CA SER A 228 1.11 9.03 12.55
C SER A 228 -0.12 8.39 13.24
N GLY A 229 -1.32 8.92 12.97
CA GLY A 229 -2.59 8.34 13.41
C GLY A 229 -3.05 7.13 12.58
N SER A 230 -2.42 6.86 11.43
CA SER A 230 -2.78 5.73 10.56
C SER A 230 -2.05 4.45 10.96
N SER A 231 -2.79 3.49 11.51
CA SER A 231 -2.25 2.16 11.85
C SER A 231 -1.62 1.44 10.65
N GLN A 232 -2.17 1.61 9.44
CA GLN A 232 -1.64 1.04 8.21
C GLN A 232 -0.29 1.65 7.82
N SER A 233 -0.14 2.98 7.94
CA SER A 233 1.12 3.67 7.67
C SER A 233 2.20 3.27 8.66
N MET A 234 1.85 3.25 9.95
CA MET A 234 2.75 2.88 11.04
C MET A 234 3.19 1.41 10.94
N GLN A 235 2.27 0.50 10.58
CA GLN A 235 2.60 -0.90 10.33
C GLN A 235 3.53 -1.07 9.12
N PHE A 236 3.29 -0.33 8.03
CA PHE A 236 4.20 -0.34 6.87
C PHE A 236 5.61 0.10 7.26
N LEU A 237 5.76 1.23 7.96
CA LEU A 237 7.08 1.74 8.35
C LEU A 237 7.84 0.74 9.23
N LYS A 238 7.17 0.12 10.19
CA LYS A 238 7.73 -0.95 11.03
C LYS A 238 8.22 -2.13 10.18
N ASP A 239 7.41 -2.61 9.23
CA ASP A 239 7.78 -3.76 8.39
C ASP A 239 8.85 -3.40 7.34
N PHE A 240 8.91 -2.14 6.92
CA PHE A 240 9.88 -1.63 5.96
C PHE A 240 11.23 -1.29 6.60
N ALA A 241 11.26 -0.91 7.87
CA ALA A 241 12.47 -0.54 8.61
C ALA A 241 13.65 -1.53 8.50
N PRO A 242 13.50 -2.87 8.66
CA PRO A 242 14.62 -3.79 8.47
C PRO A 242 15.12 -3.82 7.03
N LYS A 243 14.23 -3.65 6.04
CA LYS A 243 14.62 -3.58 4.63
C LYS A 243 15.35 -2.25 4.34
N ARG A 244 14.88 -1.14 4.92
CA ARG A 244 15.51 0.18 4.81
C ARG A 244 16.88 0.24 5.46
N ARG A 245 17.10 -0.45 6.58
CA ARG A 245 18.44 -0.63 7.19
C ARG A 245 19.42 -1.29 6.23
N THR A 246 18.94 -2.29 5.48
CA THR A 246 19.77 -2.97 4.47
C THR A 246 20.10 -2.04 3.30
N LEU A 247 19.20 -1.13 2.91
CA LEU A 247 19.39 -0.16 1.82
C LEU A 247 20.02 1.17 2.28
N ASN A 248 20.70 1.21 3.43
CA ASN A 248 21.13 2.44 4.09
C ASN A 248 22.08 3.36 3.32
N GLU A 249 22.82 2.82 2.36
CA GLU A 249 23.79 3.57 1.57
C GLU A 249 23.34 3.86 0.14
N VAL A 250 22.20 3.34 -0.31
CA VAL A 250 21.81 3.32 -1.72
C VAL A 250 20.43 3.94 -2.00
N MET A 251 19.64 4.26 -0.97
CA MET A 251 18.34 4.91 -1.15
C MET A 251 18.14 6.10 -0.22
N ILE A 252 17.39 7.09 -0.71
CA ILE A 252 16.90 8.23 0.06
C ILE A 252 15.44 7.99 0.41
N PHE A 253 15.06 8.29 1.66
CA PHE A 253 13.68 8.25 2.12
C PHE A 253 13.27 9.64 2.57
N ASN A 254 12.12 10.10 2.08
CA ASN A 254 11.52 11.38 2.42
C ASN A 254 10.12 11.14 2.99
N PRO A 255 9.92 11.34 4.30
CA PRO A 255 8.61 11.28 4.91
C PRO A 255 7.83 12.57 4.64
N HIS A 256 6.57 12.41 4.24
CA HIS A 256 5.58 13.47 4.11
C HIS A 256 4.35 13.09 4.94
N TYR A 257 3.77 14.05 5.64
CA TYR A 257 2.63 13.82 6.52
C TYR A 257 1.37 14.48 5.97
N ALA A 258 0.25 13.78 6.06
CA ALA A 258 -1.04 14.25 5.57
C ALA A 258 -1.55 15.42 6.42
N VAL A 259 -1.60 16.60 5.81
CA VAL A 259 -2.15 17.81 6.43
C VAL A 259 -3.13 18.42 5.45
N PHE A 260 -4.33 18.74 5.94
CA PHE A 260 -5.34 19.46 5.17
C PHE A 260 -5.79 20.71 5.92
N SER A 261 -6.42 21.62 5.18
CA SER A 261 -7.04 22.83 5.73
C SER A 261 -8.56 22.73 5.65
N MET A 262 -9.26 23.27 6.65
CA MET A 262 -10.72 23.35 6.67
C MET A 262 -11.18 24.80 6.75
N ASP A 263 -12.18 25.14 5.94
CA ASP A 263 -12.91 26.40 6.06
C ASP A 263 -14.20 26.14 6.87
N THR A 264 -14.09 26.11 8.19
CA THR A 264 -15.23 25.94 9.09
C THR A 264 -15.21 26.93 10.25
N ASN A 265 -16.37 27.52 10.53
CA ASN A 265 -16.62 28.37 11.69
C ASN A 265 -17.22 27.59 12.88
N ASP A 266 -17.46 26.28 12.72
CA ASP A 266 -18.01 25.43 13.77
C ASP A 266 -16.90 24.95 14.72
N ILE A 267 -16.91 25.49 15.93
CA ILE A 267 -15.92 25.20 16.98
C ILE A 267 -15.95 23.71 17.38
N ALA A 268 -17.12 23.05 17.31
CA ALA A 268 -17.26 21.67 17.74
C ALA A 268 -16.56 20.68 16.80
N ILE A 269 -16.56 20.96 15.50
CA ILE A 269 -15.86 20.15 14.49
C ILE A 269 -14.36 20.50 14.48
N TYR A 270 -14.04 21.76 14.73
CA TYR A 270 -12.69 22.30 14.66
C TYR A 270 -11.78 21.86 15.83
N ALA A 271 -12.30 21.84 17.06
CA ALA A 271 -11.48 21.71 18.27
C ALA A 271 -10.76 20.37 18.44
N GLY A 272 -11.25 19.29 17.82
CA GLY A 272 -10.64 17.95 17.88
C GLY A 272 -9.72 17.62 16.72
N VAL A 273 -9.80 18.36 15.61
CA VAL A 273 -9.20 17.95 14.32
C VAL A 273 -8.05 18.87 13.91
N CYS A 274 -8.10 20.14 14.31
CA CYS A 274 -7.20 21.17 13.82
C CYS A 274 -6.36 21.82 14.94
N LEU A 275 -5.16 22.28 14.58
CA LEU A 275 -4.33 23.07 15.48
C LEU A 275 -4.85 24.51 15.62
N GLU A 276 -4.99 24.97 16.86
CA GLU A 276 -5.23 26.38 17.16
C GLU A 276 -3.94 27.19 17.04
N ASN A 277 -3.85 28.03 16.01
CA ASN A 277 -2.74 28.97 15.83
C ASN A 277 -3.23 30.42 15.92
N ALA A 278 -2.38 31.30 16.46
CA ALA A 278 -2.63 32.73 16.57
C ALA A 278 -2.58 33.41 15.19
N GLY A 279 -3.66 33.31 14.40
CA GLY A 279 -3.81 34.04 13.14
C GLY A 279 -4.67 33.36 12.07
N SER A 280 -4.91 32.06 12.18
CA SER A 280 -5.65 31.28 11.18
C SER A 280 -6.37 30.11 11.84
N LYS A 281 -7.70 30.13 11.82
CA LYS A 281 -8.51 28.97 12.21
C LYS A 281 -8.57 28.01 11.04
N GLY A 282 -8.33 26.72 11.29
CA GLY A 282 -8.52 25.66 10.31
C GLY A 282 -7.38 25.53 9.29
N GLU A 283 -6.24 26.18 9.50
CA GLU A 283 -5.13 26.12 8.53
C GLU A 283 -4.47 24.74 8.48
N PHE A 284 -4.29 24.09 9.64
CA PHE A 284 -3.68 22.77 9.73
C PHE A 284 -4.58 21.83 10.52
N CYS A 285 -5.01 20.76 9.86
CA CYS A 285 -5.88 19.72 10.36
C CYS A 285 -5.34 18.35 9.92
N ALA A 286 -5.60 17.33 10.73
CA ALA A 286 -5.36 15.93 10.41
C ALA A 286 -6.60 15.11 10.76
N GLU A 287 -6.75 13.94 10.12
CA GLU A 287 -7.87 13.05 10.42
C GLU A 287 -7.81 12.60 11.88
N ASP A 288 -8.97 12.59 12.54
CA ASP A 288 -9.12 12.04 13.88
C ASP A 288 -9.08 10.50 13.79
N PRO A 289 -8.08 9.84 14.39
CA PRO A 289 -7.84 8.42 14.16
C PRO A 289 -8.80 7.50 14.93
N ASP A 290 -9.47 7.99 15.98
CA ASP A 290 -10.43 7.21 16.78
C ASP A 290 -11.84 7.84 16.85
N GLY A 291 -12.02 8.98 16.18
CA GLY A 291 -13.29 9.64 15.91
C GLY A 291 -13.83 10.39 17.11
N ALA A 292 -14.44 9.68 18.05
CA ALA A 292 -14.95 10.26 19.30
C ALA A 292 -14.19 9.73 20.52
N GLY A 293 -13.00 9.18 20.28
CA GLY A 293 -12.16 8.65 21.32
C GLY A 293 -11.29 9.73 21.95
N ASP A 294 -10.11 9.29 22.34
CA ASP A 294 -9.24 9.96 23.28
C ASP A 294 -8.09 10.68 22.57
N VAL A 295 -7.86 10.37 21.29
CA VAL A 295 -6.78 10.86 20.45
C VAL A 295 -7.33 11.81 19.41
N THR A 296 -6.79 13.03 19.41
CA THR A 296 -7.27 14.10 18.53
C THR A 296 -6.43 14.22 17.25
N GLY A 297 -7.01 14.73 16.17
CA GLY A 297 -6.25 15.14 14.97
C GLY A 297 -5.17 16.17 15.27
N LYS A 298 -5.36 16.97 16.33
CA LYS A 298 -4.30 17.84 16.88
C LYS A 298 -3.08 17.04 17.35
N GLU A 299 -3.28 16.00 18.15
CA GLU A 299 -2.19 15.16 18.64
C GLU A 299 -1.48 14.43 17.51
N VAL A 300 -2.21 14.04 16.45
CA VAL A 300 -1.63 13.49 15.21
C VAL A 300 -0.69 14.50 14.56
N LEU A 301 -1.11 15.75 14.37
CA LEU A 301 -0.25 16.80 13.79
C LEU A 301 1.01 17.05 14.64
N GLU A 302 0.87 17.01 15.97
CA GLU A 302 2.00 17.20 16.88
C GLU A 302 2.98 16.03 16.81
N GLU A 303 2.49 14.80 16.67
CA GLU A 303 3.34 13.63 16.45
C GLU A 303 3.99 13.65 15.07
N ASP A 304 3.26 13.99 14.02
CA ASP A 304 3.79 14.11 12.65
C ASP A 304 4.99 15.08 12.61
N VAL A 305 4.87 16.22 13.30
CA VAL A 305 5.97 17.19 13.44
C VAL A 305 7.14 16.62 14.24
N ARG A 306 6.90 15.87 15.34
CA ARG A 306 7.97 15.21 16.09
C ARG A 306 8.70 14.18 15.23
N GLN A 307 7.98 13.38 14.45
CA GLN A 307 8.59 12.38 13.57
C GLN A 307 9.41 13.02 12.44
N LEU A 308 8.96 14.14 11.86
CA LEU A 308 9.76 14.95 10.92
C LEU A 308 11.05 15.45 11.59
N CYS A 309 10.95 15.99 12.80
CA CYS A 309 12.11 16.44 13.58
C CYS A 309 13.09 15.30 13.88
N ILE A 310 12.60 14.11 14.27
CA ILE A 310 13.44 12.92 14.50
C ILE A 310 14.16 12.54 13.20
N HIS A 311 13.43 12.51 12.09
CA HIS A 311 14.01 12.16 10.79
C HIS A 311 15.18 13.09 10.45
N GLU A 312 14.96 14.40 10.52
CA GLU A 312 15.97 15.41 10.19
C GLU A 312 17.16 15.44 11.16
N ALA A 313 16.91 15.46 12.47
CA ALA A 313 17.94 15.58 13.49
C ALA A 313 18.88 14.36 13.53
N THR A 314 18.40 13.20 13.06
CA THR A 314 19.16 11.95 13.12
C THR A 314 19.76 11.53 11.79
N LYS A 315 19.63 12.35 10.73
CA LYS A 315 20.25 12.10 9.43
C LYS A 315 21.77 12.12 9.54
N VAL A 316 22.38 11.07 9.01
CA VAL A 316 23.84 10.98 8.85
C VAL A 316 24.15 10.68 7.39
N ALA A 317 25.09 11.43 6.80
CA ALA A 317 25.56 11.17 5.44
C ALA A 317 26.16 9.75 5.35
N ARG A 318 25.77 9.02 4.31
CA ARG A 318 26.26 7.69 3.96
C ARG A 318 26.80 7.74 2.54
N SER A 319 27.86 6.99 2.29
CA SER A 319 28.44 6.88 0.96
C SER A 319 28.79 5.43 0.69
N SER A 320 28.32 4.89 -0.42
CA SER A 320 28.87 3.67 -1.02
C SER A 320 29.77 4.03 -2.21
N MET A 321 30.52 3.06 -2.72
CA MET A 321 31.32 3.23 -3.93
C MET A 321 30.46 3.58 -5.16
N GLU A 322 29.24 3.05 -5.24
CA GLU A 322 28.30 3.32 -6.35
C GLU A 322 27.74 4.74 -6.26
N VAL A 323 27.34 5.18 -5.06
CA VAL A 323 26.86 6.54 -4.81
C VAL A 323 27.95 7.59 -5.02
N SER A 324 29.18 7.28 -4.60
CA SER A 324 30.32 8.18 -4.81
C SER A 324 30.62 8.40 -6.29
N ARG A 325 30.33 7.41 -7.15
CA ARG A 325 30.51 7.51 -8.61
C ARG A 325 29.41 8.31 -9.29
N SER A 326 28.21 8.35 -8.74
CA SER A 326 27.12 9.18 -9.27
C SER A 326 27.24 10.65 -8.86
N GLY A 327 28.05 10.96 -7.85
CA GLY A 327 28.20 12.30 -7.29
C GLY A 327 27.02 12.74 -6.42
N GLN A 328 26.10 11.81 -6.11
CA GLN A 328 24.98 12.04 -5.20
C GLN A 328 25.41 11.78 -3.75
N ALA A 329 24.71 12.40 -2.80
CA ALA A 329 24.86 12.13 -1.37
C ALA A 329 23.61 11.38 -0.88
N VAL A 330 23.82 10.31 -0.10
CA VAL A 330 22.73 9.61 0.59
C VAL A 330 22.76 10.00 2.05
N GLU A 331 21.60 10.29 2.63
CA GLU A 331 21.46 10.52 4.07
C GLU A 331 20.61 9.39 4.67
N TYR A 332 21.00 8.93 5.85
CA TYR A 332 20.29 7.89 6.57
C TYR A 332 20.05 8.26 8.03
N ALA A 333 18.78 8.30 8.41
CA ALA A 333 18.31 8.55 9.76
C ALA A 333 18.14 7.24 10.56
N GLU A 334 19.24 6.65 11.03
CA GLU A 334 19.21 5.33 11.71
C GLU A 334 18.26 5.31 12.92
N LYS A 335 18.32 6.35 13.76
CA LYS A 335 17.48 6.47 14.95
C LYS A 335 16.01 6.70 14.65
N TYR A 336 15.68 7.36 13.54
CA TYR A 336 14.30 7.44 13.07
C TYR A 336 13.70 6.05 12.82
N TRP A 337 14.45 5.14 12.20
CA TRP A 337 13.95 3.78 11.95
C TRP A 337 13.87 2.92 13.22
N ASP A 338 14.79 3.10 14.17
CA ASP A 338 14.67 2.49 15.49
C ASP A 338 13.40 2.94 16.22
N TYR A 339 13.06 4.24 16.11
CA TYR A 339 11.82 4.79 16.62
C TYR A 339 10.59 4.18 15.91
N MET A 340 10.58 4.14 14.58
CA MET A 340 9.45 3.62 13.79
C MET A 340 9.16 2.13 13.98
N GLU A 341 10.14 1.32 14.40
CA GLU A 341 9.88 -0.09 14.72
C GLU A 341 9.17 -0.28 16.07
N LYS A 342 9.44 0.62 17.03
CA LYS A 342 8.92 0.53 18.40
C LYS A 342 7.63 1.33 18.57
N TYR A 343 7.57 2.53 17.99
CA TYR A 343 6.47 3.48 18.18
C TYR A 343 5.08 2.86 17.94
N PRO A 344 4.81 2.15 16.83
CA PRO A 344 3.47 1.62 16.56
C PRO A 344 2.99 0.58 17.59
N GLN A 345 3.92 -0.06 18.31
CA GLN A 345 3.62 -1.07 19.32
C GLN A 345 3.55 -0.48 20.73
N ARG A 346 4.21 0.66 20.96
CA ARG A 346 4.30 1.33 22.26
C ARG A 346 3.24 2.39 22.44
N CYS A 347 2.96 3.14 21.38
CA CYS A 347 2.04 4.27 21.35
C CYS A 347 0.93 4.05 20.31
N PRO A 348 0.19 2.93 20.36
CA PRO A 348 -0.92 2.73 19.43
C PRO A 348 -2.06 3.72 19.75
N VAL A 349 -2.88 4.03 18.75
CA VAL A 349 -4.01 4.97 18.89
C VAL A 349 -4.99 4.50 19.97
N ASP A 350 -5.24 3.19 20.08
CA ASP A 350 -6.09 2.57 21.10
C ASP A 350 -5.34 2.30 22.43
N GLY A 351 -4.16 2.88 22.60
CA GLY A 351 -3.33 2.74 23.79
C GLY A 351 -3.93 3.42 25.01
N THR A 352 -3.65 2.90 26.20
CA THR A 352 -4.13 3.44 27.48
C THR A 352 -2.97 3.65 28.46
N GLY A 353 -3.15 4.56 29.43
CA GLY A 353 -2.13 4.89 30.41
C GLY A 353 -0.86 5.43 29.75
N SER A 354 0.31 4.93 30.14
CA SER A 354 1.61 5.36 29.57
C SER A 354 1.81 4.94 28.10
N LYS A 355 0.94 4.07 27.56
CA LYS A 355 0.92 3.69 26.15
C LYS A 355 -0.05 4.51 25.30
N LYS A 356 -0.78 5.45 25.92
CA LYS A 356 -1.69 6.33 25.20
C LYS A 356 -0.90 7.10 24.14
N PHE A 357 -1.42 7.15 22.92
CA PHE A 357 -0.87 7.99 21.86
C PHE A 357 -0.71 9.44 22.35
N GLY A 358 0.42 10.05 22.05
CA GLY A 358 0.71 11.42 22.46
C GLY A 358 2.18 11.65 22.83
N GLU A 359 2.46 12.87 23.28
CA GLU A 359 3.82 13.34 23.54
C GLU A 359 4.55 12.53 24.61
N GLU A 360 3.87 12.19 25.71
CA GLU A 360 4.47 11.43 26.82
C GLU A 360 5.00 10.07 26.32
N CYS A 361 4.18 9.32 25.59
CA CYS A 361 4.58 8.03 25.03
C CYS A 361 5.69 8.19 23.98
N SER A 362 5.59 9.19 23.10
CA SER A 362 6.65 9.51 22.12
C SER A 362 8.00 9.76 22.81
N ILE A 363 8.02 10.52 23.91
CA ILE A 363 9.23 10.80 24.70
C ILE A 363 9.81 9.53 25.32
N GLU A 364 8.98 8.62 25.84
CA GLU A 364 9.45 7.33 26.36
C GLU A 364 10.14 6.50 25.27
N VAL A 365 9.54 6.41 24.07
CA VAL A 365 10.13 5.69 22.94
C VAL A 365 11.43 6.34 22.49
N MET A 366 11.49 7.68 22.40
CA MET A 366 12.71 8.41 22.06
C MET A 366 13.86 8.08 23.02
N LYS A 367 13.59 8.10 24.33
CA LYS A 367 14.57 7.71 25.36
C LYS A 367 15.01 6.25 25.20
N GLU A 368 14.08 5.33 24.90
CA GLU A 368 14.38 3.92 24.72
C GLU A 368 15.32 3.65 23.54
N VAL A 369 15.22 4.45 22.45
CA VAL A 369 16.08 4.29 21.26
C VAL A 369 17.31 5.19 21.27
N GLY A 370 17.49 6.02 22.30
CA GLY A 370 18.63 6.92 22.47
C GLY A 370 18.56 8.18 21.60
N ILE A 371 17.37 8.72 21.38
CA ILE A 371 17.14 10.05 20.79
C ILE A 371 17.08 11.08 21.93
N ASN A 372 17.67 12.25 21.73
CA ASN A 372 17.58 13.37 22.65
C ASN A 372 16.18 14.01 22.57
N ALA A 373 15.29 13.63 23.49
CA ALA A 373 13.90 14.11 23.50
C ALA A 373 13.81 15.64 23.61
N ASP A 374 14.68 16.29 24.38
CA ASP A 374 14.63 17.75 24.58
C ASP A 374 14.91 18.49 23.27
N GLU A 375 15.84 17.99 22.46
CA GLU A 375 16.16 18.55 21.15
C GLU A 375 15.00 18.40 20.17
N ILE A 376 14.32 17.25 20.17
CA ILE A 376 13.17 17.00 19.31
C ILE A 376 11.96 17.83 19.73
N VAL A 377 11.69 17.94 21.02
CA VAL A 377 10.61 18.81 21.55
C VAL A 377 10.90 20.25 21.17
N GLN A 378 12.14 20.72 21.32
CA GLN A 378 12.52 22.06 20.91
C GLN A 378 12.34 22.27 19.39
N CYS A 379 12.79 21.32 18.56
CA CYS A 379 12.57 21.35 17.12
C CYS A 379 11.09 21.47 16.78
N ALA A 380 10.25 20.60 17.38
CA ALA A 380 8.82 20.58 17.14
C ALA A 380 8.18 21.90 17.55
N MET A 381 8.60 22.50 18.67
CA MET A 381 8.09 23.78 19.14
C MET A 381 8.48 24.97 18.24
N THR A 382 9.72 25.02 17.75
CA THR A 382 10.20 26.17 16.96
C THR A 382 9.83 26.10 15.49
N SER A 383 9.64 24.90 14.94
CA SER A 383 9.45 24.69 13.49
C SER A 383 8.05 24.19 13.09
N LYS A 384 7.13 23.98 14.05
CA LYS A 384 5.78 23.43 13.84
C LYS A 384 5.07 24.02 12.62
N VAL A 385 4.88 25.33 12.62
CA VAL A 385 4.09 26.04 11.60
C VAL A 385 4.75 25.99 10.22
N GLU A 386 6.08 26.07 10.16
CA GLU A 386 6.82 25.98 8.90
C GLU A 386 6.69 24.58 8.29
N LYS A 387 6.93 23.54 9.09
CA LYS A 387 6.81 22.14 8.67
C LYS A 387 5.40 21.81 8.20
N LEU A 388 4.38 22.16 8.97
CA LEU A 388 2.99 21.91 8.58
C LEU A 388 2.60 22.65 7.29
N ARG A 389 3.07 23.88 7.10
CA ARG A 389 2.84 24.62 5.86
C ARG A 389 3.56 24.02 4.66
N GLN A 390 4.71 23.38 4.87
CA GLN A 390 5.38 22.60 3.82
C GLN A 390 4.56 21.36 3.47
N GLN A 391 4.11 20.60 4.48
CA GLN A 391 3.28 19.40 4.27
C GLN A 391 1.95 19.72 3.56
N LEU A 392 1.31 20.84 3.91
CA LEU A 392 0.08 21.30 3.23
C LEU A 392 0.30 21.63 1.74
N LYS A 393 1.52 22.00 1.33
CA LYS A 393 1.84 22.30 -0.08
C LYS A 393 2.23 21.06 -0.85
N ASP A 394 2.91 20.11 -0.22
CA ASP A 394 3.40 18.89 -0.83
C ASP A 394 2.40 17.75 -0.61
N THR A 395 1.24 17.84 -1.27
CA THR A 395 0.17 16.83 -1.13
C THR A 395 0.25 15.75 -2.21
N ALA A 396 -0.13 14.53 -1.83
CA ALA A 396 -0.34 13.43 -2.75
C ALA A 396 -1.83 13.13 -2.97
N TRP A 397 -2.10 12.08 -3.75
CA TRP A 397 -3.47 11.65 -4.04
C TRP A 397 -4.13 10.87 -2.89
N SER A 398 -3.40 10.57 -1.81
CA SER A 398 -3.86 9.80 -0.66
C SER A 398 -2.84 9.89 0.48
N ASP A 399 -3.33 9.72 1.71
CA ASP A 399 -2.56 9.69 2.96
C ASP A 399 -1.76 8.40 3.15
N GLN A 400 -1.73 7.52 2.15
CA GLN A 400 -0.84 6.35 2.06
C GLN A 400 -0.27 6.24 0.63
N ALA A 401 0.34 7.32 0.17
CA ALA A 401 0.92 7.39 -1.18
C ALA A 401 2.44 7.19 -1.15
N ILE A 402 2.97 6.50 -2.15
CA ILE A 402 4.41 6.33 -2.34
C ILE A 402 4.80 6.77 -3.75
N ARG A 403 5.90 7.53 -3.86
CA ARG A 403 6.62 7.73 -5.12
C ARG A 403 7.99 7.08 -5.03
N VAL A 404 8.40 6.43 -6.13
CA VAL A 404 9.74 5.90 -6.33
C VAL A 404 10.32 6.61 -7.55
N ASN A 405 11.42 7.35 -7.36
CA ASN A 405 12.03 8.24 -8.37
C ASN A 405 11.01 9.21 -8.99
N GLY A 406 10.16 9.81 -8.14
CA GLY A 406 9.09 10.73 -8.56
C GLY A 406 7.88 10.05 -9.20
N TRP A 407 7.94 8.75 -9.49
CA TRP A 407 6.84 8.02 -10.11
C TRP A 407 5.95 7.35 -9.09
N ARG A 408 4.64 7.44 -9.32
CA ARG A 408 3.63 6.85 -8.45
C ARG A 408 3.79 5.33 -8.38
N PHE A 409 3.96 4.82 -7.16
CA PHE A 409 3.80 3.41 -6.85
C PHE A 409 2.34 2.97 -7.04
N LYS A 410 2.14 1.78 -7.61
CA LYS A 410 0.82 1.19 -7.92
C LYS A 410 0.73 -0.19 -7.30
N GLY A 411 -0.47 -0.58 -6.86
CA GLY A 411 -0.71 -1.79 -6.09
C GLY A 411 -0.63 -1.59 -4.58
N ILE A 412 -0.75 -2.70 -3.84
CA ILE A 412 -0.83 -2.70 -2.38
C ILE A 412 0.47 -2.23 -1.71
N VAL A 413 0.35 -1.38 -0.70
CA VAL A 413 1.49 -0.81 0.03
C VAL A 413 2.00 -1.82 1.07
N THR A 414 2.85 -2.75 0.63
CA THR A 414 3.50 -3.74 1.49
C THR A 414 5.01 -3.60 1.39
N ALA A 415 5.73 -3.83 2.50
CA ALA A 415 7.18 -3.66 2.53
C ALA A 415 7.92 -4.49 1.47
N ASP A 416 7.45 -5.72 1.18
CA ASP A 416 8.06 -6.56 0.12
C ASP A 416 7.84 -5.99 -1.28
N LEU A 417 6.59 -5.63 -1.62
CA LEU A 417 6.27 -5.11 -2.95
C LEU A 417 6.93 -3.74 -3.21
N VAL A 418 6.99 -2.88 -2.19
CA VAL A 418 7.67 -1.58 -2.29
C VAL A 418 9.17 -1.77 -2.47
N VAL A 419 9.80 -2.73 -1.79
CA VAL A 419 11.23 -3.00 -2.02
C VAL A 419 11.51 -3.58 -3.41
N ARG A 420 10.60 -4.40 -3.96
CA ARG A 420 10.71 -4.81 -5.38
C ARG A 420 10.67 -3.60 -6.31
N ALA A 421 9.76 -2.67 -6.08
CA ALA A 421 9.69 -1.41 -6.83
C ALA A 421 10.98 -0.60 -6.70
N ILE A 422 11.49 -0.40 -5.47
CA ILE A 422 12.77 0.29 -5.21
C ILE A 422 13.92 -0.38 -5.95
N CYS A 423 14.06 -1.71 -5.83
CA CYS A 423 15.12 -2.46 -6.50
C CYS A 423 15.03 -2.40 -8.03
N SER A 424 13.83 -2.32 -8.59
CA SER A 424 13.63 -2.09 -10.04
C SER A 424 13.92 -0.66 -10.48
N GLY A 425 13.99 0.29 -9.56
CA GLY A 425 14.29 1.70 -9.80
C GLY A 425 15.78 2.04 -9.86
N PHE A 426 16.68 1.06 -9.70
CA PHE A 426 18.11 1.28 -9.89
C PHE A 426 18.53 1.04 -11.34
N ILE A 427 19.45 1.86 -11.86
CA ILE A 427 20.10 1.61 -13.15
C ILE A 427 20.87 0.28 -13.11
N HIS A 428 21.60 0.07 -12.01
CA HIS A 428 22.30 -1.18 -11.71
C HIS A 428 21.90 -1.60 -10.30
N GLN A 429 21.29 -2.78 -10.16
CA GLN A 429 20.81 -3.24 -8.87
C GLN A 429 21.98 -3.47 -7.90
N PRO A 430 21.95 -2.85 -6.71
CA PRO A 430 23.01 -3.02 -5.73
C PRO A 430 22.90 -4.38 -5.03
N ALA A 431 23.98 -4.85 -4.39
CA ALA A 431 24.04 -6.20 -3.80
C ALA A 431 22.99 -6.41 -2.70
N GLU A 432 22.59 -5.34 -2.03
CA GLU A 432 21.53 -5.25 -1.02
C GLU A 432 20.20 -5.80 -1.54
N CYS A 433 19.84 -5.49 -2.80
CA CYS A 433 18.59 -5.94 -3.41
C CYS A 433 18.50 -7.46 -3.52
N SER A 434 19.63 -8.14 -3.78
CA SER A 434 19.68 -9.60 -3.83
C SER A 434 19.39 -10.28 -2.49
N LYS A 435 19.58 -9.56 -1.37
CA LYS A 435 19.29 -10.04 -0.01
C LYS A 435 17.82 -9.81 0.38
N LEU A 436 17.15 -8.85 -0.27
CA LEU A 436 15.83 -8.38 0.11
C LEU A 436 14.71 -8.90 -0.79
N VAL A 437 15.02 -9.17 -2.06
CA VAL A 437 14.07 -9.56 -3.08
C VAL A 437 14.31 -11.01 -3.48
N GLU A 438 13.45 -11.90 -3.00
CA GLU A 438 13.41 -13.27 -3.50
C GLU A 438 12.80 -13.30 -4.91
N LYS A 439 13.28 -14.21 -5.77
CA LYS A 439 12.67 -14.44 -7.08
C LYS A 439 11.22 -14.86 -6.90
N ARG A 440 10.30 -14.07 -7.46
CA ARG A 440 8.86 -14.37 -7.40
C ARG A 440 8.53 -15.43 -8.43
N ASP A 441 7.90 -16.52 -8.01
CA ASP A 441 7.23 -17.40 -8.96
C ASP A 441 5.95 -16.69 -9.43
N VAL A 442 5.95 -16.26 -10.69
CA VAL A 442 4.83 -15.55 -11.31
C VAL A 442 3.55 -16.40 -11.43
N PHE A 443 3.65 -17.72 -11.26
CA PHE A 443 2.52 -18.64 -11.24
C PHE A 443 1.93 -18.88 -9.85
N VAL A 444 2.59 -18.39 -8.80
CA VAL A 444 2.09 -18.49 -7.42
C VAL A 444 1.46 -17.14 -7.05
N PRO A 445 0.21 -17.13 -6.51
CA PRO A 445 -0.40 -15.90 -6.03
C PRO A 445 0.50 -15.19 -5.02
N TYR A 446 0.57 -13.86 -5.11
CA TYR A 446 1.33 -13.08 -4.15
C TYR A 446 0.68 -13.21 -2.78
N VAL A 447 1.43 -13.70 -1.80
CA VAL A 447 0.96 -13.77 -0.42
C VAL A 447 1.48 -12.53 0.28
N VAL A 448 0.57 -11.69 0.78
CA VAL A 448 0.97 -10.58 1.65
C VAL A 448 1.57 -11.17 2.92
N PRO A 449 2.85 -10.93 3.22
CA PRO A 449 3.45 -11.43 4.45
C PRO A 449 2.76 -10.76 5.63
N VAL A 450 2.00 -11.54 6.41
CA VAL A 450 1.35 -11.05 7.63
C VAL A 450 2.41 -11.04 8.74
N SER A 451 2.88 -9.86 9.13
CA SER A 451 3.81 -9.69 10.23
C SER A 451 3.08 -9.81 11.57
N GLY A 452 3.25 -10.95 12.25
CA GLY A 452 2.90 -11.07 13.67
C GLY A 452 1.56 -11.72 14.02
N GLY A 453 1.04 -12.63 13.20
CA GLY A 453 0.02 -13.57 13.65
C GLY A 453 0.66 -14.79 14.33
N VAL A 454 0.11 -15.22 15.47
CA VAL A 454 0.44 -16.52 16.08
C VAL A 454 0.17 -17.60 15.04
N SER A 455 1.17 -18.42 14.71
CA SER A 455 1.01 -19.45 13.69
C SER A 455 -0.15 -20.37 14.05
N PHE A 456 -0.88 -20.90 13.06
CA PHE A 456 -1.93 -21.90 13.32
C PHE A 456 -1.38 -23.08 14.15
N GLY A 457 -0.11 -23.45 13.94
CA GLY A 457 0.56 -24.48 14.73
C GLY A 457 0.79 -24.06 16.19
N GLU A 458 1.12 -22.79 16.43
CA GLU A 458 1.27 -22.25 17.79
C GLU A 458 -0.08 -22.15 18.49
N LEU A 459 -1.13 -21.66 17.82
CA LEU A 459 -2.50 -21.64 18.35
C LEU A 459 -2.97 -23.05 18.73
N LEU A 460 -2.71 -24.04 17.88
CA LEU A 460 -3.03 -25.43 18.17
C LEU A 460 -2.24 -25.97 19.38
N ALA A 461 -0.96 -25.62 19.49
CA ALA A 461 -0.14 -26.00 20.64
C ALA A 461 -0.66 -25.40 21.96
N TRP A 462 -1.04 -24.11 21.96
CA TRP A 462 -1.64 -23.45 23.12
C TRP A 462 -3.00 -24.07 23.49
N LEU A 463 -3.84 -24.39 22.50
CA LEU A 463 -5.12 -25.07 22.73
C LEU A 463 -4.91 -26.47 23.33
N LEU A 464 -3.97 -27.25 22.81
CA LEU A 464 -3.66 -28.58 23.35
C LEU A 464 -3.08 -28.50 24.78
N ALA A 465 -2.21 -27.51 25.04
CA ALA A 465 -1.63 -27.28 26.36
C ALA A 465 -2.70 -26.93 27.40
N THR A 466 -3.66 -26.07 27.06
CA THR A 466 -4.76 -25.69 27.96
C THR A 466 -5.72 -26.85 28.24
N VAL A 467 -6.03 -27.67 27.23
CA VAL A 467 -6.83 -28.90 27.43
C VAL A 467 -6.09 -29.91 28.31
N ALA A 468 -4.79 -30.10 28.10
CA ALA A 468 -3.97 -31.00 28.92
C ALA A 468 -3.90 -30.51 30.37
N LEU A 469 -3.72 -29.20 30.59
CA LEU A 469 -3.73 -28.60 31.92
C LEU A 469 -5.09 -28.80 32.60
N GLY A 470 -6.19 -28.57 31.89
CA GLY A 470 -7.55 -28.82 32.37
C GLY A 470 -7.76 -30.28 32.78
N PHE A 471 -7.25 -31.22 31.99
CA PHE A 471 -7.31 -32.65 32.30
C PHE A 471 -6.49 -33.02 33.55
N VAL A 472 -5.28 -32.47 33.69
CA VAL A 472 -4.45 -32.67 34.90
C VAL A 472 -5.14 -32.09 36.13
N CYS A 473 -5.71 -30.88 36.04
CA CYS A 473 -6.50 -30.27 37.11
C CYS A 473 -7.70 -31.14 37.49
N MET A 474 -8.43 -31.68 36.50
CA MET A 474 -9.54 -32.60 36.75
C MET A 474 -9.07 -33.90 37.42
N LEU A 475 -7.92 -34.46 37.03
CA LEU A 475 -7.35 -35.64 37.68
C LEU A 475 -6.92 -35.35 39.12
N MET A 476 -6.32 -34.20 39.38
CA MET A 476 -5.96 -33.77 40.74
C MET A 476 -7.22 -33.54 41.59
N TYR A 477 -8.24 -32.89 41.03
CA TYR A 477 -9.52 -32.68 41.69
C TYR A 477 -10.23 -34.00 42.00
N LYS A 478 -10.24 -34.95 41.06
CA LYS A 478 -10.77 -36.31 41.27
C LYS A 478 -9.99 -37.06 42.36
N ARG A 479 -8.66 -36.91 42.40
CA ARG A 479 -7.81 -37.50 43.46
C ARG A 479 -8.10 -36.88 44.82
N TYR A 480 -8.30 -35.56 44.86
CA TYR A 480 -8.66 -34.83 46.07
C TYR A 480 -10.03 -35.30 46.60
N LEU A 481 -11.09 -35.27 45.78
CA LEU A 481 -12.43 -35.75 46.16
C LEU A 481 -12.44 -37.20 46.62
N LYS A 482 -11.69 -38.09 45.94
CA LYS A 482 -11.60 -39.50 46.34
C LYS A 482 -10.91 -39.66 47.70
N LYS A 483 -9.96 -38.78 48.04
CA LYS A 483 -9.29 -38.80 49.35
C LYS A 483 -10.24 -38.29 50.44
N GLU A 484 -10.95 -37.20 50.17
CA GLU A 484 -11.91 -36.59 51.09
C GLU A 484 -13.11 -37.52 51.38
N MET A 485 -13.74 -38.09 50.35
CA MET A 485 -14.81 -39.08 50.53
C MET A 485 -14.35 -40.28 51.37
N ARG A 486 -13.10 -40.75 51.20
CA ARG A 486 -12.55 -41.87 51.98
C ARG A 486 -12.32 -41.51 53.45
N SER A 487 -11.96 -40.26 53.77
CA SER A 487 -11.87 -39.82 55.16
C SER A 487 -13.25 -39.73 55.80
N THR A 488 -14.24 -39.13 55.12
CA THR A 488 -15.60 -38.99 55.65
C THR A 488 -16.26 -40.35 55.85
N LEU A 489 -16.17 -41.27 54.87
CA LEU A 489 -16.68 -42.64 55.02
C LEU A 489 -15.99 -43.41 56.16
N ARG A 490 -14.71 -43.18 56.42
CA ARG A 490 -14.01 -43.83 57.55
C ARG A 490 -14.50 -43.30 58.90
N GLU A 491 -14.75 -42.00 59.00
CA GLU A 491 -15.30 -41.40 60.21
C GLU A 491 -16.72 -41.90 60.47
N GLU A 492 -17.59 -41.92 59.46
CA GLU A 492 -18.95 -42.46 59.57
C GLU A 492 -18.97 -43.94 59.96
N VAL A 493 -18.14 -44.77 59.31
CA VAL A 493 -18.04 -46.21 59.64
C VAL A 493 -17.48 -46.42 61.05
N MET A 494 -16.50 -45.63 61.50
CA MET A 494 -15.99 -45.74 62.87
C MET A 494 -17.06 -45.38 63.91
N LEU A 495 -17.87 -44.35 63.66
CA LEU A 495 -18.97 -43.96 64.54
C LEU A 495 -20.06 -45.05 64.61
N GLU A 496 -20.43 -45.64 63.47
CA GLU A 496 -21.41 -46.72 63.42
C GLU A 496 -20.91 -47.99 64.14
N VAL A 497 -19.64 -48.36 63.94
CA VAL A 497 -19.03 -49.50 64.64
C VAL A 497 -18.98 -49.25 66.16
N GLN A 498 -18.68 -48.03 66.59
CA GLN A 498 -18.72 -47.68 68.02
C GLN A 498 -20.14 -47.74 68.59
N ALA A 499 -21.16 -47.30 67.84
CA ALA A 499 -22.56 -47.40 68.24
C ALA A 499 -23.00 -48.86 68.41
N GLN A 500 -22.71 -49.72 67.42
CA GLN A 500 -23.02 -51.15 67.48
C GLN A 500 -22.26 -51.87 68.60
N MET A 501 -20.97 -51.56 68.81
CA MET A 501 -20.22 -52.12 69.93
C MET A 501 -20.79 -51.67 71.29
N GLY A 502 -21.32 -50.45 71.38
CA GLY A 502 -22.05 -49.97 72.55
C GLY A 502 -23.31 -50.79 72.84
N GLU A 503 -24.13 -51.07 71.82
CA GLU A 503 -25.31 -51.94 71.95
C GLU A 503 -24.94 -53.39 72.34
N TYR A 504 -23.92 -53.96 71.70
CA TYR A 504 -23.43 -55.31 72.05
C TYR A 504 -22.89 -55.40 73.48
N ALA A 505 -22.23 -54.34 73.98
CA ALA A 505 -21.75 -54.29 75.36
C ALA A 505 -22.91 -54.26 76.36
N GLN A 506 -24.01 -53.58 76.04
CA GLN A 506 -25.23 -53.58 76.88
C GLN A 506 -25.90 -54.97 76.91
N LEU A 507 -25.94 -55.68 75.78
CA LEU A 507 -26.54 -57.03 75.70
C LEU A 507 -25.73 -58.11 76.44
N ARG A 508 -24.42 -57.91 76.67
CA ARG A 508 -23.57 -58.83 77.46
C ARG A 508 -23.64 -58.60 78.97
N GLY A 509 -24.20 -57.47 79.40
CA GLY A 509 -24.34 -57.11 80.82
C GLY A 509 -25.73 -57.37 81.41
N ALA A 510 -26.64 -58.02 80.65
CA ALA A 510 -28.01 -58.36 81.04
C ALA A 510 -28.15 -59.85 81.38
#